data_AF-A0A919S805-F1
#
_entry.id   AF-A0A919S805-F1
#
_cell.length_a   1.000
_cell.length_b   1.000
_cell.length_c   1.000
_cell.angle_alpha   90.00
_cell.angle_beta   90.00
_cell.angle_gamma   90.00
#
_symmetry.space_group_name_H-M   'P 1'
#
loop_
_entity.id
_entity.type
_entity.pdbx_description
1 polymer ?
#
loop_
_entity_poly.entity_id
_entity_poly.type
_entity_poly.pdbx_seq_one_letter_code
_entity_poly.pdbx_strand_id
1 'polypeptide(L)'
;MPDSIPLILTTEPVKMVGIKPARGRTPSIAVVYATRDGDLEVLDGGKPMRWSDQVLTKYRTRYEVDISHHHLSLDFIKDPLPTQNDTYHFNAAISVSFRVTDPAEVIEQKVQDAVPLIRGHLLAACRPITRQYAIEEAEEAEQAIHARFHRDTLLTGGITILAVQARLSLDDLGRTYLQDLEAARREENVKTAQHPGQLNDVARQTEIELLRQAADHRRQERERLVIGNRALDPAAMVQLHLERNPGDTAGAMKMLADLEESRQAQAEKRDDRWQSMLGGMAENGLIQQPDIAPLVTAAVRHLEGSAGVIRTTASVQEPQPPAAPAAIGWDDPLPQRSAPAPSIQPVSPPPNLVPVYLIVDESPVGAPWIDDLQDAVQQTLSAVAGLPRIAAAVRLSVLGYADGVSERVPLSRISDETRTPPLVARGSADHGALFRWLLEHVPAQLADLQVQHPSVRPPSIVLVSAAAPRDDDWAAPHQRLLNQRRRPEIVSIGLPGAAAKEIGALASFPELAFVSDNRDATITGLTEFLRRYVIGCGQAALDGTESPIPPAPSGFRIPEQG
;
A
#
# COMPACT_ATOMS: atom_id res chain seq x y z
N MET A 1 2.59 -34.08 -6.28
CA MET A 1 1.22 -34.00 -6.82
C MET A 1 0.81 -35.40 -7.21
N PRO A 2 -0.40 -35.89 -6.86
CA PRO A 2 -0.79 -37.25 -7.21
C PRO A 2 -1.00 -37.34 -8.73
N ASP A 3 -0.09 -38.03 -9.42
CA ASP A 3 -0.13 -38.21 -10.88
C ASP A 3 -1.24 -39.18 -11.34
N SER A 4 -1.93 -39.84 -10.40
CA SER A 4 -3.06 -40.73 -10.68
C SER A 4 -3.97 -40.86 -9.46
N ILE A 5 -5.28 -40.92 -9.69
CA ILE A 5 -6.28 -41.26 -8.66
C ILE A 5 -7.00 -42.51 -9.14
N PRO A 6 -6.60 -43.71 -8.65
CA PRO A 6 -7.23 -44.95 -9.08
C PRO A 6 -8.66 -45.04 -8.55
N LEU A 7 -9.64 -45.05 -9.45
CA LEU A 7 -11.06 -45.15 -9.10
C LEU A 7 -11.50 -46.59 -8.80
N ILE A 8 -10.79 -47.58 -9.36
CA ILE A 8 -11.03 -49.00 -9.14
C ILE A 8 -9.98 -49.50 -8.16
N LEU A 9 -10.39 -49.77 -6.93
CA LEU A 9 -9.49 -50.12 -5.83
C LEU A 9 -9.07 -51.59 -5.86
N THR A 10 -10.02 -52.50 -6.13
CA THR A 10 -9.73 -53.94 -6.26
C THR A 10 -10.66 -54.60 -7.28
N THR A 11 -10.15 -55.64 -7.95
CA THR A 11 -10.93 -56.54 -8.82
C THR A 11 -10.70 -57.97 -8.31
N GLU A 12 -11.71 -58.57 -7.70
CA GLU A 12 -11.61 -59.93 -7.15
C GLU A 12 -12.64 -60.88 -7.77
N PRO A 13 -12.25 -62.12 -8.13
CA PRO A 13 -13.21 -63.14 -8.54
C PRO A 13 -14.04 -63.59 -7.33
N VAL A 14 -15.36 -63.66 -7.48
CA VAL A 14 -16.28 -64.11 -6.42
C VAL A 14 -16.04 -65.60 -6.17
N LYS A 15 -15.40 -65.93 -5.04
CA LYS A 15 -15.12 -67.33 -4.65
C LYS A 15 -16.40 -67.97 -4.12
N MET A 16 -16.91 -69.00 -4.82
CA MET A 16 -18.12 -69.74 -4.42
C MET A 16 -17.99 -70.49 -3.09
N VAL A 17 -16.77 -70.75 -2.61
CA VAL A 17 -16.52 -71.48 -1.35
C VAL A 17 -15.31 -70.87 -0.66
N GLY A 18 -15.54 -70.05 0.36
CA GLY A 18 -14.46 -69.42 1.12
C GLY A 18 -14.97 -68.55 2.26
N ILE A 19 -14.91 -69.09 3.48
CA ILE A 19 -15.28 -68.43 4.72
C ILE A 19 -14.26 -67.32 5.01
N LYS A 20 -14.50 -66.10 4.53
CA LYS A 20 -14.01 -64.88 5.16
C LYS A 20 -15.14 -63.87 5.20
N PRO A 21 -15.54 -63.35 6.37
CA PRO A 21 -16.52 -62.29 6.43
C PRO A 21 -16.00 -61.09 5.62
N ALA A 22 -16.88 -60.51 4.80
CA ALA A 22 -16.58 -59.31 4.03
C ALA A 22 -15.96 -58.27 4.98
N ARG A 23 -14.76 -57.77 4.64
CA ARG A 23 -14.09 -56.72 5.42
C ARG A 23 -15.06 -55.55 5.56
N GLY A 24 -15.18 -55.09 6.79
CA GLY A 24 -16.22 -54.17 7.21
C GLY A 24 -16.20 -52.84 6.46
N ARG A 25 -17.42 -52.34 6.24
CA ARG A 25 -17.82 -50.94 5.99
C ARG A 25 -16.68 -49.93 6.09
N THR A 26 -16.25 -49.42 4.95
CA THR A 26 -15.85 -48.02 4.82
C THR A 26 -16.97 -47.31 4.06
N PRO A 27 -17.53 -46.19 4.56
CA PRO A 27 -18.63 -45.47 3.91
C PRO A 27 -18.26 -44.85 2.55
N SER A 28 -16.99 -44.95 2.16
CA SER A 28 -16.39 -44.41 0.94
C SER A 28 -16.34 -45.37 -0.26
N ILE A 29 -16.70 -46.65 -0.12
CA ILE A 29 -16.51 -47.65 -1.17
C ILE A 29 -17.85 -48.23 -1.63
N ALA A 30 -18.12 -48.14 -2.93
CA ALA A 30 -19.23 -48.85 -3.59
C ALA A 30 -18.74 -50.19 -4.15
N VAL A 31 -19.56 -51.23 -4.00
CA VAL A 31 -19.28 -52.56 -4.55
C VAL A 31 -20.20 -52.82 -5.74
N VAL A 32 -19.62 -53.13 -6.90
CA VAL A 32 -20.35 -53.47 -8.14
C VAL A 32 -20.06 -54.92 -8.52
N TYR A 33 -21.10 -55.67 -8.91
CA TYR A 33 -20.98 -57.07 -9.31
C TYR A 33 -21.20 -57.23 -10.82
N ALA A 34 -20.35 -58.01 -11.48
CA ALA A 34 -20.48 -58.34 -12.90
C ALA A 34 -20.92 -59.81 -13.10
N THR A 35 -21.89 -60.01 -14.00
CA THR A 35 -22.36 -61.33 -14.44
C THR A 35 -21.44 -61.95 -15.50
N ARG A 36 -21.65 -63.24 -15.82
CA ARG A 36 -20.91 -63.95 -16.88
C ARG A 36 -21.09 -63.34 -18.27
N ASP A 37 -22.23 -62.67 -18.50
CA ASP A 37 -22.60 -62.08 -19.79
C ASP A 37 -22.17 -60.61 -19.91
N GLY A 38 -21.55 -60.04 -18.87
CA GLY A 38 -21.04 -58.66 -18.86
C GLY A 38 -22.01 -57.64 -18.27
N ASP A 39 -23.25 -58.03 -17.94
CA ASP A 39 -24.20 -57.13 -17.28
C ASP A 39 -23.71 -56.77 -15.87
N LEU A 40 -23.64 -55.47 -15.60
CA LEU A 40 -23.23 -54.87 -14.34
C LEU A 40 -24.47 -54.53 -13.51
N GLU A 41 -24.54 -55.05 -12.28
CA GLU A 41 -25.62 -54.71 -11.35
C GLU A 41 -25.06 -54.14 -10.04
N VAL A 42 -25.56 -52.97 -9.65
CA VAL A 42 -25.28 -52.32 -8.36
C VAL A 42 -26.33 -52.79 -7.37
N LEU A 43 -26.00 -53.80 -6.56
CA LEU A 43 -26.91 -54.32 -5.53
C LEU A 43 -27.10 -53.30 -4.39
N ASP A 44 -28.33 -52.80 -4.30
CA ASP A 44 -28.96 -52.13 -3.15
C ASP A 44 -28.06 -51.14 -2.38
N GLY A 45 -27.62 -50.09 -3.09
CA GLY A 45 -26.92 -48.94 -2.48
C GLY A 45 -25.53 -49.25 -1.93
N GLY A 46 -24.81 -50.22 -2.50
CA GLY A 46 -23.46 -50.58 -2.08
C GLY A 46 -23.38 -51.57 -0.90
N LYS A 47 -24.48 -52.25 -0.58
CA LYS A 47 -24.47 -53.30 0.45
C LYS A 47 -23.80 -54.56 -0.10
N PRO A 48 -22.79 -55.13 0.58
CA PRO A 48 -22.29 -56.45 0.23
C PRO A 48 -23.41 -57.49 0.40
N MET A 49 -23.51 -58.40 -0.57
CA MET A 49 -24.54 -59.44 -0.62
C MET A 49 -24.56 -60.26 0.69
N ARG A 50 -25.75 -60.56 1.21
CA ARG A 50 -25.91 -61.46 2.35
C ARG A 50 -25.42 -62.85 1.97
N TRP A 51 -24.78 -63.54 2.90
CA TRP A 51 -24.24 -64.90 2.71
C TRP A 51 -25.29 -65.91 2.20
N SER A 52 -26.57 -65.72 2.52
CA SER A 52 -27.68 -66.53 2.03
C SER A 52 -27.89 -66.43 0.52
N ASP A 53 -27.52 -65.30 -0.08
CA ASP A 53 -27.76 -65.04 -1.50
C ASP A 53 -26.50 -65.32 -2.35
N GLN A 54 -25.32 -65.46 -1.73
CA GLN A 54 -24.05 -65.80 -2.40
C GLN A 54 -24.00 -67.22 -2.99
N VAL A 55 -24.87 -68.13 -2.53
CA VAL A 55 -24.84 -69.56 -2.91
C VAL A 55 -25.57 -69.81 -4.24
N LEU A 56 -26.30 -68.81 -4.77
CA LEU A 56 -27.26 -69.01 -5.87
C LEU A 56 -27.19 -67.96 -7.00
N THR A 57 -26.07 -67.25 -7.15
CA THR A 57 -26.02 -66.09 -8.08
C THR A 57 -25.18 -66.26 -9.34
N LYS A 58 -25.61 -65.55 -10.39
CA LYS A 58 -25.01 -65.40 -11.73
C LYS A 58 -23.72 -64.54 -11.79
N TYR A 59 -23.29 -63.93 -10.68
CA TYR A 59 -22.16 -62.98 -10.65
C TYR A 59 -20.80 -63.67 -10.44
N ARG A 60 -19.78 -63.25 -11.19
CA ARG A 60 -18.42 -63.85 -11.16
C ARG A 60 -17.31 -62.90 -10.72
N THR A 61 -17.46 -61.60 -10.93
CA THR A 61 -16.42 -60.62 -10.62
C THR A 61 -16.98 -59.53 -9.71
N ARG A 62 -16.21 -59.13 -8.70
CA ARG A 62 -16.50 -58.03 -7.77
C ARG A 62 -15.53 -56.90 -8.02
N TYR A 63 -16.07 -55.70 -8.20
CA TYR A 63 -15.32 -54.45 -8.30
C TYR A 63 -15.60 -53.59 -7.06
N GLU A 64 -14.55 -53.06 -6.46
CA GLU A 64 -14.64 -52.02 -5.43
C GLU A 64 -14.28 -50.67 -6.05
N VAL A 65 -15.24 -49.75 -6.09
CA VAL A 65 -15.12 -48.42 -6.68
C VAL A 65 -15.16 -47.38 -5.57
N ASP A 66 -14.22 -46.44 -5.60
CA ASP A 66 -14.21 -45.32 -4.65
C ASP A 66 -15.30 -44.29 -5.02
N ILE A 67 -16.23 -44.04 -4.10
CA ILE A 67 -17.30 -43.02 -4.24
C ILE A 67 -17.02 -41.78 -3.37
N SER A 68 -15.81 -41.68 -2.81
CA SER A 68 -15.42 -40.54 -1.99
C SER A 68 -15.43 -39.24 -2.80
N HIS A 69 -15.53 -38.14 -2.05
CA HIS A 69 -15.27 -36.82 -2.59
C HIS A 69 -13.75 -36.67 -2.74
N HIS A 70 -13.28 -36.51 -3.98
CA HIS A 70 -11.87 -36.29 -4.28
C HIS A 70 -11.64 -34.84 -4.68
N HIS A 71 -10.49 -34.31 -4.27
CA HIS A 71 -10.00 -33.01 -4.69
C HIS A 71 -8.71 -33.19 -5.49
N LEU A 72 -8.62 -32.52 -6.64
CA LEU A 72 -7.52 -32.65 -7.59
C LEU A 72 -7.10 -31.27 -8.07
N SER A 73 -5.83 -30.93 -7.88
CA SER A 73 -5.22 -29.72 -8.44
C SER A 73 -4.42 -30.07 -9.70
N LEU A 74 -4.71 -29.37 -10.79
CA LEU A 74 -4.10 -29.57 -12.09
C LEU A 74 -3.45 -28.28 -12.58
N ASP A 75 -2.14 -28.35 -12.78
CA ASP A 75 -1.39 -27.29 -13.44
C ASP A 75 -1.34 -27.57 -14.95
N PHE A 76 -1.66 -26.55 -15.73
CA PHE A 76 -1.64 -26.54 -17.19
C PHE A 76 -0.48 -25.70 -17.72
N ILE A 77 0.71 -25.91 -17.17
CA ILE A 77 1.95 -25.23 -17.61
C ILE A 77 2.44 -25.84 -18.94
N LYS A 78 2.32 -27.16 -19.12
CA LYS A 78 2.76 -27.88 -20.33
C LYS A 78 1.76 -27.80 -21.49
N ASP A 79 0.47 -27.62 -21.17
CA ASP A 79 -0.63 -27.49 -22.12
C ASP A 79 -1.29 -26.13 -21.95
N PRO A 80 -0.63 -25.04 -22.37
CA PRO A 80 -1.06 -23.70 -22.03
C PRO A 80 -2.36 -23.34 -22.76
N LEU A 81 -3.17 -22.48 -22.13
CA LEU A 81 -4.44 -22.02 -22.69
C LEU A 81 -4.20 -20.78 -23.58
N PRO A 82 -4.67 -20.76 -24.82
CA PRO A 82 -4.42 -19.64 -25.73
C PRO A 82 -5.28 -18.42 -25.36
N THR A 83 -4.70 -17.23 -25.55
CA THR A 83 -5.38 -15.92 -25.48
C THR A 83 -6.06 -15.58 -26.80
N GLN A 84 -6.82 -14.48 -26.87
CA GLN A 84 -7.53 -14.02 -28.08
C GLN A 84 -6.64 -13.91 -29.33
N ASN A 85 -5.39 -13.51 -29.18
CA ASN A 85 -4.46 -13.28 -30.30
C ASN A 85 -3.40 -14.38 -30.46
N ASP A 86 -3.49 -15.48 -29.69
CA ASP A 86 -2.57 -16.63 -29.70
C ASP A 86 -1.07 -16.27 -29.54
N THR A 87 -0.78 -15.02 -29.19
CA THR A 87 0.58 -14.47 -29.07
C THR A 87 1.16 -14.75 -27.68
N TYR A 88 0.29 -14.71 -26.68
CA TYR A 88 0.58 -15.03 -25.30
C TYR A 88 -0.33 -16.16 -24.84
N HIS A 89 0.09 -16.85 -23.78
CA HIS A 89 -0.70 -17.93 -23.22
C HIS A 89 -0.99 -17.73 -21.74
N PHE A 90 -2.13 -18.25 -21.31
CA PHE A 90 -2.48 -18.39 -19.91
C PHE A 90 -1.98 -19.73 -19.37
N ASN A 91 -1.17 -19.65 -18.33
CA ASN A 91 -0.86 -20.73 -17.42
C ASN A 91 -2.01 -20.86 -16.42
N ALA A 92 -2.80 -21.93 -16.54
CA ALA A 92 -3.92 -22.20 -15.65
C ALA A 92 -3.53 -23.16 -14.53
N ALA A 93 -3.88 -22.82 -13.29
CA ALA A 93 -3.91 -23.72 -12.16
C ALA A 93 -5.38 -23.97 -11.79
N ILE A 94 -5.87 -25.20 -11.98
CA ILE A 94 -7.29 -25.53 -11.78
C ILE A 94 -7.42 -26.56 -10.67
N SER A 95 -8.18 -26.22 -9.63
CA SER A 95 -8.56 -27.11 -8.55
C SER A 95 -9.99 -27.61 -8.75
N VAL A 96 -10.17 -28.92 -8.76
CA VAL A 96 -11.44 -29.58 -9.06
C VAL A 96 -11.83 -30.53 -7.94
N SER A 97 -13.09 -30.43 -7.50
CA SER A 97 -13.72 -31.38 -6.59
C SER A 97 -14.70 -32.26 -7.37
N PHE A 98 -14.51 -33.58 -7.32
CA PHE A 98 -15.33 -34.53 -8.05
C PHE A 98 -15.71 -35.75 -7.19
N ARG A 99 -16.77 -36.45 -7.60
CA ARG A 99 -17.20 -37.72 -7.00
C ARG A 99 -17.70 -38.69 -8.08
N VAL A 100 -17.58 -39.99 -7.83
CA VAL A 100 -18.23 -41.01 -8.67
C VAL A 100 -19.70 -41.09 -8.30
N THR A 101 -20.58 -40.75 -9.24
CA THR A 101 -22.04 -40.80 -9.04
C THR A 101 -22.65 -42.05 -9.65
N ASP A 102 -22.09 -42.55 -10.76
CA ASP A 102 -22.44 -43.84 -11.35
C ASP A 102 -21.22 -44.78 -11.41
N PRO A 103 -21.09 -45.73 -10.46
CA PRO A 103 -19.96 -46.67 -10.45
C PRO A 103 -20.08 -47.77 -11.51
N ALA A 104 -21.25 -48.02 -12.10
CA ALA A 104 -21.40 -49.00 -13.16
C ALA A 104 -20.80 -48.48 -14.48
N GLU A 105 -21.06 -47.20 -14.79
CA GLU A 105 -20.51 -46.54 -15.99
C GLU A 105 -18.97 -46.46 -15.96
N VAL A 106 -18.38 -46.24 -14.77
CA VAL A 106 -16.91 -46.25 -14.57
C VAL A 106 -16.29 -47.59 -14.98
N ILE A 107 -16.94 -48.70 -14.65
CA ILE A 107 -16.46 -50.06 -14.94
C ILE A 107 -16.70 -50.41 -16.41
N GLU A 108 -17.86 -50.05 -16.97
CA GLU A 108 -18.18 -50.27 -18.39
C GLU A 108 -17.18 -49.54 -19.30
N GLN A 109 -16.87 -48.30 -18.98
CA GLN A 109 -15.89 -47.48 -19.70
C GLN A 109 -14.44 -47.80 -19.34
N LYS A 110 -14.19 -48.74 -18.41
CA LYS A 110 -12.86 -49.14 -17.91
C LYS A 110 -12.00 -47.96 -17.45
N VAL A 111 -12.62 -46.97 -16.81
CA VAL A 111 -11.93 -45.78 -16.33
C VAL A 111 -11.17 -46.13 -15.05
N GLN A 112 -9.89 -46.47 -15.20
CA GLN A 112 -9.01 -46.79 -14.07
C GLN A 112 -8.52 -45.52 -13.34
N ASP A 113 -8.32 -44.42 -14.09
CA ASP A 113 -7.79 -43.16 -13.57
C ASP A 113 -8.71 -41.99 -13.96
N ALA A 114 -9.10 -41.20 -12.97
CA ALA A 114 -9.96 -40.02 -13.15
C ALA A 114 -9.21 -38.83 -13.78
N VAL A 115 -7.90 -38.73 -13.55
CA VAL A 115 -7.10 -37.54 -13.84
C VAL A 115 -7.05 -37.21 -15.34
N PRO A 116 -6.77 -38.15 -16.27
CA PRO A 116 -6.68 -37.85 -17.70
C PRO A 116 -8.02 -37.43 -18.30
N LEU A 117 -9.11 -38.03 -17.83
CA LEU A 117 -10.46 -37.77 -18.29
C LEU A 117 -10.92 -36.36 -17.88
N ILE A 118 -10.71 -36.00 -16.60
CA ILE A 118 -11.02 -34.67 -16.07
C ILE A 118 -10.15 -33.62 -16.78
N ARG A 119 -8.84 -33.88 -16.91
CA ARG A 119 -7.89 -32.98 -17.60
C ARG A 119 -8.33 -32.69 -19.05
N GLY A 120 -8.71 -33.74 -19.80
CA GLY A 120 -9.18 -33.59 -21.18
C GLY A 120 -10.46 -32.76 -21.30
N HIS A 121 -11.43 -32.99 -20.40
CA HIS A 121 -12.67 -32.23 -20.37
C HIS A 121 -12.44 -30.74 -20.04
N LEU A 122 -11.62 -30.45 -19.03
CA LEU A 122 -11.28 -29.08 -18.64
C LEU A 122 -10.59 -28.33 -19.78
N LEU A 123 -9.63 -28.96 -20.48
CA LEU A 123 -8.98 -28.34 -21.63
C LEU A 123 -9.96 -28.04 -22.77
N ALA A 124 -10.85 -29.00 -23.09
CA ALA A 124 -11.85 -28.83 -24.13
C ALA A 124 -12.84 -27.69 -23.80
N ALA A 125 -13.19 -27.51 -22.52
CA ALA A 125 -14.11 -26.48 -22.07
C ALA A 125 -13.45 -25.10 -21.91
N CYS A 126 -12.21 -25.03 -21.40
CA CYS A 126 -11.54 -23.77 -21.11
C CYS A 126 -10.92 -23.12 -22.36
N ARG A 127 -10.37 -23.88 -23.32
CA ARG A 127 -9.78 -23.34 -24.56
C ARG A 127 -10.68 -22.38 -25.36
N PRO A 128 -11.96 -22.67 -25.61
CA PRO A 128 -12.82 -21.74 -26.34
C PRO A 128 -13.18 -20.49 -25.53
N ILE A 129 -13.11 -20.55 -24.20
CA ILE A 129 -13.38 -19.42 -23.31
C ILE A 129 -12.18 -18.49 -23.29
N THR A 130 -10.98 -19.00 -23.02
CA THR A 130 -9.76 -18.17 -22.92
C THR A 130 -9.40 -17.48 -24.24
N ARG A 131 -9.82 -18.02 -25.38
CA ARG A 131 -9.70 -17.39 -26.71
C ARG A 131 -10.54 -16.13 -26.91
N GLN A 132 -11.44 -15.80 -25.99
CA GLN A 132 -12.29 -14.62 -26.12
C GLN A 132 -11.70 -13.40 -25.41
N TYR A 133 -10.71 -13.61 -24.53
CA TYR A 133 -10.18 -12.59 -23.63
C TYR A 133 -8.75 -12.19 -24.00
N ALA A 134 -8.48 -10.89 -23.88
CA ALA A 134 -7.14 -10.32 -24.03
C ALA A 134 -6.27 -10.62 -22.80
N ILE A 135 -4.99 -10.26 -22.86
CA ILE A 135 -4.04 -10.51 -21.76
C ILE A 135 -4.36 -9.67 -20.52
N GLU A 136 -4.98 -8.51 -20.69
CA GLU A 136 -5.41 -7.60 -19.64
C GLU A 136 -6.64 -8.12 -18.87
N GLU A 137 -7.43 -8.99 -19.51
CA GLU A 137 -8.75 -9.45 -19.04
C GLU A 137 -8.67 -10.84 -18.38
N ALA A 138 -7.54 -11.18 -17.77
CA ALA A 138 -7.32 -12.49 -17.15
C ALA A 138 -8.37 -12.80 -16.06
N GLU A 139 -8.78 -11.80 -15.28
CA GLU A 139 -9.79 -11.95 -14.23
C GLU A 139 -11.19 -12.23 -14.83
N GLU A 140 -11.54 -11.58 -15.93
CA GLU A 140 -12.82 -11.83 -16.62
C GLU A 140 -12.86 -13.24 -17.23
N ALA A 141 -11.72 -13.71 -17.76
CA ALA A 141 -11.58 -15.08 -18.25
C ALA A 141 -11.73 -16.12 -17.12
N GLU A 142 -11.19 -15.87 -15.93
CA GLU A 142 -11.40 -16.71 -14.74
C GLU A 142 -12.88 -16.77 -14.35
N GLN A 143 -13.54 -15.61 -14.30
CA GLN A 143 -14.96 -15.52 -13.98
C GLN A 143 -15.82 -16.25 -15.02
N ALA A 144 -15.47 -16.18 -16.30
CA ALA A 144 -16.18 -16.90 -17.36
C ALA A 144 -16.02 -18.43 -17.24
N ILE A 145 -14.84 -18.91 -16.85
CA ILE A 145 -14.61 -20.33 -16.54
C ILE A 145 -15.44 -20.73 -15.32
N HIS A 146 -15.44 -19.95 -14.25
CA HIS A 146 -16.25 -20.22 -13.06
C HIS A 146 -17.74 -20.27 -13.42
N ALA A 147 -18.24 -19.28 -14.18
CA ALA A 147 -19.61 -19.23 -14.66
C ALA A 147 -19.96 -20.44 -15.53
N ARG A 148 -19.01 -21.02 -16.28
CA ARG A 148 -19.25 -22.24 -17.07
C ARG A 148 -19.45 -23.48 -16.21
N PHE A 149 -18.80 -23.54 -15.05
CA PHE A 149 -18.80 -24.68 -14.12
C PHE A 149 -19.61 -24.44 -12.83
N HIS A 150 -20.51 -23.45 -12.82
CA HIS A 150 -21.40 -23.14 -11.70
C HIS A 150 -22.43 -24.24 -11.37
N ARG A 151 -22.59 -25.25 -12.26
CA ARG A 151 -23.49 -26.38 -12.07
C ARG A 151 -22.71 -27.68 -12.09
N ASP A 152 -23.15 -28.62 -11.26
CA ASP A 152 -22.71 -30.00 -11.28
C ASP A 152 -22.73 -30.53 -12.71
N THR A 153 -21.55 -30.89 -13.21
CA THR A 153 -21.38 -31.36 -14.59
C THR A 153 -21.09 -32.85 -14.55
N LEU A 154 -21.98 -33.63 -15.15
CA LEU A 154 -21.78 -35.06 -15.34
C LEU A 154 -20.83 -35.28 -16.51
N LEU A 155 -19.69 -35.89 -16.24
CA LEU A 155 -18.73 -36.34 -17.25
C LEU A 155 -19.15 -37.73 -17.76
N THR A 156 -18.84 -37.99 -19.03
CA THR A 156 -18.89 -39.34 -19.61
C THR A 156 -17.99 -40.27 -18.80
N GLY A 157 -18.51 -41.39 -18.30
CA GLY A 157 -17.79 -42.29 -17.39
C GLY A 157 -18.19 -42.15 -15.91
N GLY A 158 -19.41 -41.68 -15.61
CA GLY A 158 -20.00 -41.79 -14.26
C GLY A 158 -19.47 -40.83 -13.19
N ILE A 159 -18.62 -39.86 -13.55
CA ILE A 159 -18.01 -38.89 -12.63
C ILE A 159 -18.78 -37.57 -12.67
N THR A 160 -19.14 -37.03 -11.51
CA THR A 160 -19.72 -35.69 -11.40
C THR A 160 -18.70 -34.72 -10.83
N ILE A 161 -18.43 -33.64 -11.57
CA ILE A 161 -17.67 -32.50 -11.07
C ILE A 161 -18.63 -31.63 -10.26
N LEU A 162 -18.28 -31.36 -9.00
CA LEU A 162 -19.08 -30.58 -8.06
C LEU A 162 -18.67 -29.10 -8.03
N ALA A 163 -17.36 -28.84 -8.13
CA ALA A 163 -16.82 -27.48 -8.12
C ALA A 163 -15.51 -27.42 -8.89
N VAL A 164 -15.32 -26.31 -9.61
CA VAL A 164 -14.09 -25.99 -10.35
C VAL A 164 -13.66 -24.59 -9.95
N GLN A 165 -12.42 -24.47 -9.47
CA GLN A 165 -11.76 -23.19 -9.25
C GLN A 165 -10.60 -23.09 -10.24
N ALA A 166 -10.63 -22.08 -11.10
CA ALA A 166 -9.58 -21.84 -12.08
C ALA A 166 -8.87 -20.53 -11.74
N ARG A 167 -7.55 -20.58 -11.65
CA ARG A 167 -6.68 -19.41 -11.59
C ARG A 167 -5.87 -19.34 -12.86
N LEU A 168 -5.99 -18.25 -13.60
CA LEU A 168 -5.23 -17.96 -14.80
C LEU A 168 -4.10 -17.00 -14.43
N SER A 169 -2.92 -17.32 -14.93
CA SER A 169 -1.79 -16.42 -14.85
C SER A 169 -1.16 -16.34 -16.22
N LEU A 170 -0.64 -15.17 -16.58
CA LEU A 170 0.05 -15.01 -17.86
C LEU A 170 1.37 -15.77 -17.87
N ASP A 171 1.82 -16.11 -19.07
CA ASP A 171 3.20 -16.51 -19.33
C ASP A 171 4.19 -15.39 -18.96
N ASP A 172 5.46 -15.76 -18.81
CA ASP A 172 6.48 -14.82 -18.36
C ASP A 172 6.62 -13.63 -19.34
N LEU A 173 6.44 -13.87 -20.64
CA LEU A 173 6.47 -12.83 -21.67
C LEU A 173 5.30 -11.84 -21.57
N GLY A 174 4.08 -12.33 -21.36
CA GLY A 174 2.88 -11.51 -21.18
C GLY A 174 2.92 -10.71 -19.89
N ARG A 175 3.49 -11.28 -18.81
CA ARG A 175 3.71 -10.56 -17.55
C ARG A 175 4.66 -9.39 -17.72
N THR A 176 5.80 -9.58 -18.38
CA THR A 176 6.76 -8.50 -18.63
C THR A 176 6.14 -7.39 -19.47
N TYR A 177 5.39 -7.74 -20.52
CA TYR A 177 4.71 -6.75 -21.35
C TYR A 177 3.70 -5.89 -20.56
N LEU A 178 2.86 -6.51 -19.71
CA LEU A 178 1.93 -5.74 -18.87
C LEU A 178 2.64 -4.87 -17.84
N GLN A 179 3.75 -5.35 -17.26
CA GLN A 179 4.57 -4.55 -16.34
C GLN A 179 5.13 -3.31 -17.02
N ASP A 180 5.64 -3.45 -18.25
CA ASP A 180 6.18 -2.33 -19.02
C ASP A 180 5.08 -1.32 -19.39
N LEU A 181 3.90 -1.82 -19.79
CA LEU A 181 2.74 -0.99 -20.09
C LEU A 181 2.26 -0.20 -18.86
N GLU A 182 2.15 -0.86 -17.71
CA GLU A 182 1.77 -0.21 -16.46
C GLU A 182 2.82 0.81 -16.00
N ALA A 183 4.12 0.49 -16.13
CA ALA A 183 5.20 1.39 -15.78
C ALA A 183 5.14 2.67 -16.62
N ALA A 184 4.95 2.55 -17.94
CA ALA A 184 4.78 3.68 -18.83
C ALA A 184 3.56 4.54 -18.46
N ARG A 185 2.41 3.90 -18.16
CA ARG A 185 1.18 4.59 -17.75
C ARG A 185 1.35 5.32 -16.41
N ARG A 186 2.04 4.70 -15.44
CA ARG A 186 2.36 5.32 -14.14
C ARG A 186 3.26 6.52 -14.33
N GLU A 187 4.28 6.41 -15.18
CA GLU A 187 5.20 7.52 -15.46
C GLU A 187 4.46 8.72 -16.08
N GLU A 188 3.56 8.49 -17.03
CA GLU A 188 2.74 9.54 -17.63
C GLU A 188 1.81 10.21 -16.59
N ASN A 189 1.16 9.42 -15.74
CA ASN A 189 0.30 9.94 -14.68
C ASN A 189 1.11 10.79 -13.67
N VAL A 190 2.30 10.32 -13.29
CA VAL A 190 3.20 11.06 -12.39
C VAL A 190 3.63 12.38 -13.03
N LYS A 191 4.06 12.37 -14.29
CA LYS A 191 4.42 13.60 -15.03
C LYS A 191 3.25 14.58 -15.10
N THR A 192 2.04 14.08 -15.37
CA THR A 192 0.82 14.90 -15.45
C THR A 192 0.46 15.52 -14.09
N ALA A 193 0.54 14.73 -13.01
CA ALA A 193 0.27 15.21 -11.66
C ALA A 193 1.33 16.20 -11.15
N GLN A 194 2.58 16.06 -11.58
CA GLN A 194 3.68 16.96 -11.21
C GLN A 194 3.71 18.26 -12.03
N HIS A 195 3.10 18.29 -13.21
CA HIS A 195 3.12 19.45 -14.11
C HIS A 195 2.64 20.76 -13.45
N PRO A 196 1.53 20.81 -12.67
CA PRO A 196 1.11 22.03 -11.97
C PRO A 196 2.13 22.49 -10.92
N GLY A 197 2.77 21.56 -10.21
CA GLY A 197 3.81 21.87 -9.22
C GLY A 197 5.04 22.48 -9.88
N GLN A 198 5.50 21.88 -11.00
CA GLN A 198 6.63 22.39 -11.77
C GLN A 198 6.36 23.79 -12.35
N LEU A 199 5.14 24.05 -12.84
CA LEU A 199 4.75 25.39 -13.30
C LEU A 199 4.78 26.41 -12.15
N ASN A 200 4.25 26.04 -10.99
CA ASN A 200 4.29 26.90 -9.80
C ASN A 200 5.72 27.14 -9.31
N ASP A 201 6.60 26.15 -9.39
CA ASP A 201 8.01 26.29 -9.00
C ASP A 201 8.75 27.25 -9.91
N VAL A 202 8.56 27.13 -11.23
CA VAL A 202 9.12 28.06 -12.22
C VAL A 202 8.58 29.48 -12.01
N ALA A 203 7.28 29.63 -11.72
CA ALA A 203 6.69 30.93 -11.41
C ALA A 203 7.31 31.54 -10.15
N ARG A 204 7.43 30.77 -9.06
CA ARG A 204 8.08 31.22 -7.81
C ARG A 204 9.53 31.61 -8.02
N GLN A 205 10.29 30.84 -8.80
CA GLN A 205 11.68 31.16 -9.12
C GLN A 205 11.79 32.47 -9.90
N THR A 206 10.91 32.68 -10.87
CA THR A 206 10.87 33.92 -11.65
C THR A 206 10.53 35.12 -10.76
N GLU A 207 9.58 34.97 -9.83
CA GLU A 207 9.22 36.02 -8.87
C GLU A 207 10.38 36.36 -7.92
N ILE A 208 11.07 35.35 -7.39
CA ILE A 208 12.25 35.55 -6.53
C ILE A 208 13.35 36.29 -7.30
N GLU A 209 13.58 35.93 -8.55
CA GLU A 209 14.59 36.58 -9.39
C GLU A 209 14.25 38.05 -9.64
N LEU A 210 12.99 38.35 -9.96
CA LEU A 210 12.51 39.74 -10.12
C LEU A 210 12.68 40.55 -8.83
N LEU A 211 12.37 39.97 -7.66
CA LEU A 211 12.55 40.63 -6.37
C LEU A 211 14.02 40.92 -6.06
N ARG A 212 14.93 40.00 -6.39
CA ARG A 212 16.38 40.20 -6.24
C ARG A 212 16.88 41.34 -7.10
N GLN A 213 16.55 41.33 -8.39
CA GLN A 213 16.92 42.40 -9.31
C GLN A 213 16.40 43.77 -8.86
N ALA A 214 15.15 43.84 -8.38
CA ALA A 214 14.59 45.06 -7.85
C ALA A 214 15.30 45.54 -6.56
N ALA A 215 15.69 44.61 -5.68
CA ALA A 215 16.44 44.94 -4.48
C ALA A 215 17.85 45.50 -4.81
N ASP A 216 18.51 44.92 -5.80
CA ASP A 216 19.82 45.39 -6.26
C ASP A 216 19.74 46.75 -6.93
N HIS A 217 18.73 47.00 -7.77
CA HIS A 217 18.50 48.32 -8.35
C HIS A 217 18.27 49.37 -7.26
N ARG A 218 17.42 49.07 -6.26
CA ARG A 218 17.19 49.97 -5.12
C ARG A 218 18.47 50.23 -4.32
N ARG A 219 19.34 49.23 -4.17
CA ARG A 219 20.63 49.38 -3.48
C ARG A 219 21.55 50.32 -4.26
N GLN A 220 21.69 50.09 -5.57
CA GLN A 220 22.50 50.92 -6.46
C GLN A 220 21.98 52.37 -6.49
N GLU A 221 20.67 52.56 -6.54
CA GLU A 221 20.07 53.89 -6.57
C GLU A 221 20.28 54.64 -5.24
N ARG A 222 20.17 53.95 -4.10
CA ARG A 222 20.55 54.51 -2.80
C ARG A 222 22.02 54.88 -2.74
N GLU A 223 22.92 54.03 -3.24
CA GLU A 223 24.35 54.35 -3.31
C GLU A 223 24.60 55.58 -4.20
N ARG A 224 23.94 55.69 -5.36
CA ARG A 224 24.03 56.85 -6.24
C ARG A 224 23.49 58.12 -5.58
N LEU A 225 22.41 58.05 -4.81
CA LEU A 225 21.86 59.21 -4.10
C LEU A 225 22.77 59.66 -2.94
N VAL A 226 23.37 58.72 -2.22
CA VAL A 226 24.34 59.03 -1.14
C VAL A 226 25.63 59.64 -1.71
N ILE A 227 26.08 59.18 -2.88
CA ILE A 227 27.28 59.71 -3.54
C ILE A 227 26.97 61.02 -4.30
N GLY A 228 25.80 61.13 -4.91
CA GLY A 228 25.44 62.19 -5.84
C GLY A 228 25.24 63.58 -5.23
N ASN A 229 25.17 63.71 -3.90
CA ASN A 229 24.99 65.00 -3.21
C ASN A 229 26.16 65.41 -2.33
N ARG A 230 27.27 64.65 -2.31
CA ARG A 230 28.52 65.07 -1.69
C ARG A 230 29.47 65.51 -2.80
N ALA A 231 29.89 66.77 -2.79
CA ALA A 231 31.13 67.14 -3.47
C ALA A 231 32.22 66.25 -2.87
N LEU A 232 32.74 65.30 -3.66
CA LEU A 232 33.76 64.35 -3.22
C LEU A 232 35.07 65.11 -3.00
N ASP A 233 35.21 65.74 -1.84
CA ASP A 233 36.50 66.18 -1.33
C ASP A 233 37.37 64.92 -1.15
N PRO A 234 38.61 64.87 -1.68
CA PRO A 234 39.52 63.74 -1.48
C PRO A 234 39.66 63.29 -0.01
N ALA A 235 39.53 64.22 0.95
CA ALA A 235 39.50 63.89 2.38
C ALA A 235 38.23 63.10 2.79
N ALA A 236 37.08 63.39 2.19
CA ALA A 236 35.82 62.69 2.44
C ALA A 236 35.82 61.26 1.89
N MET A 237 36.60 60.98 0.84
CA MET A 237 36.79 59.61 0.32
C MET A 237 37.61 58.74 1.29
N VAL A 238 38.66 59.30 1.90
CA VAL A 238 39.44 58.61 2.93
C VAL A 238 38.58 58.30 4.16
N GLN A 239 37.75 59.25 4.58
CA GLN A 239 36.81 59.04 5.68
C GLN A 239 35.76 57.95 5.37
N LEU A 240 35.19 57.95 4.16
CA LEU A 240 34.26 56.91 3.72
C LEU A 240 34.92 55.53 3.64
N HIS A 241 36.20 55.47 3.27
CA HIS A 241 36.97 54.22 3.21
C HIS A 241 37.19 53.63 4.61
N LEU A 242 37.54 54.48 5.59
CA LEU A 242 37.69 54.10 7.00
C LEU A 242 36.36 53.68 7.64
N GLU A 243 35.25 54.33 7.29
CA GLU A 243 33.91 53.93 7.75
C GLU A 243 33.48 52.56 7.21
N ARG A 244 33.85 52.25 5.96
CA ARG A 244 33.45 51.02 5.28
C ARG A 244 34.35 49.83 5.60
N ASN A 245 35.63 50.07 5.91
CA ASN A 245 36.61 49.06 6.28
C ASN A 245 37.36 49.49 7.55
N PRO A 246 36.78 49.28 8.75
CA PRO A 246 37.33 49.79 10.01
C PRO A 246 38.68 49.17 10.41
N GLY A 247 39.10 48.08 9.75
CA GLY A 247 40.39 47.44 9.97
C GLY A 247 41.50 47.84 8.99
N ASP A 248 41.20 48.57 7.91
CA ASP A 248 42.20 48.95 6.90
C ASP A 248 42.68 50.39 7.10
N THR A 249 43.36 50.61 8.23
CA THR A 249 43.99 51.90 8.54
C THR A 249 45.24 52.13 7.69
N ALA A 250 45.90 51.06 7.22
CA ALA A 250 47.08 51.14 6.39
C ALA A 250 46.77 51.68 4.99
N GLY A 251 45.70 51.22 4.35
CA GLY A 251 45.22 51.75 3.07
C GLY A 251 44.80 53.21 3.16
N ALA A 252 44.09 53.58 4.23
CA ALA A 252 43.66 54.96 4.47
C ALA A 252 44.83 55.93 4.73
N MET A 253 45.84 55.52 5.51
CA MET A 253 47.04 56.33 5.76
C MET A 253 47.87 56.53 4.48
N LYS A 254 47.94 55.52 3.61
CA LYS A 254 48.60 55.64 2.31
C LYS A 254 47.87 56.63 1.39
N MET A 255 46.54 56.56 1.32
CA MET A 255 45.73 57.51 0.55
C MET A 255 45.87 58.95 1.06
N LEU A 256 46.04 59.14 2.37
CA LEU A 256 46.32 60.45 2.97
C LEU A 256 47.72 60.98 2.59
N ALA A 257 48.74 60.12 2.63
CA ALA A 257 50.10 60.48 2.25
C ALA A 257 50.18 60.88 0.76
N ASP A 258 49.57 60.09 -0.13
CA ASP A 258 49.53 60.39 -1.56
C ASP A 258 48.78 61.72 -1.84
N LEU A 259 47.74 62.03 -1.04
CA LEU A 259 47.00 63.28 -1.14
C LEU A 259 47.86 64.48 -0.71
N GLU A 260 48.62 64.36 0.38
CA GLU A 260 49.53 65.41 0.85
C GLU A 260 50.65 65.68 -0.15
N GLU A 261 51.25 64.63 -0.72
CA GLU A 261 52.26 64.75 -1.77
C GLU A 261 51.70 65.46 -3.01
N SER A 262 50.49 65.10 -3.44
CA SER A 262 49.83 65.77 -4.57
C SER A 262 49.54 67.25 -4.30
N ARG A 263 49.17 67.61 -3.06
CA ARG A 263 48.93 69.00 -2.64
C ARG A 263 50.23 69.80 -2.63
N GLN A 264 51.31 69.22 -2.13
CA GLN A 264 52.63 69.84 -2.14
C GLN A 264 53.12 70.07 -3.57
N ALA A 265 53.03 69.05 -4.44
CA ALA A 265 53.42 69.19 -5.84
C ALA A 265 52.57 70.24 -6.60
N GLN A 266 51.29 70.40 -6.26
CA GLN A 266 50.45 71.46 -6.82
C GLN A 266 50.80 72.84 -6.27
N ALA A 267 51.17 72.95 -4.99
CA ALA A 267 51.63 74.19 -4.39
C ALA A 267 52.95 74.65 -5.03
N GLU A 268 53.91 73.74 -5.20
CA GLU A 268 55.17 74.02 -5.90
C GLU A 268 54.93 74.48 -7.34
N LYS A 269 54.11 73.75 -8.11
CA LYS A 269 53.74 74.17 -9.47
C LYS A 269 53.00 75.51 -9.53
N ARG A 270 52.34 75.90 -8.45
CA ARG A 270 51.63 77.19 -8.35
C ARG A 270 52.60 78.30 -7.99
N ASP A 271 53.54 78.04 -7.07
CA ASP A 271 54.59 78.96 -6.69
C ASP A 271 55.57 79.19 -7.84
N ASP A 272 55.92 78.16 -8.62
CA ASP A 272 56.71 78.29 -9.85
C ASP A 272 55.99 79.14 -10.90
N ARG A 273 54.67 78.93 -11.09
CA ARG A 273 53.85 79.75 -11.99
C ARG A 273 53.73 81.19 -11.50
N TRP A 274 53.63 81.38 -10.19
CA TRP A 274 53.58 82.70 -9.56
C TRP A 274 54.91 83.44 -9.68
N GLN A 275 56.03 82.76 -9.45
CA GLN A 275 57.38 83.32 -9.65
C GLN A 275 57.65 83.63 -11.12
N SER A 276 57.21 82.78 -12.04
CA SER A 276 57.29 83.05 -13.48
C SER A 276 56.40 84.23 -13.90
N MET A 277 55.21 84.36 -13.32
CA MET A 277 54.34 85.53 -13.53
C MET A 277 54.96 86.82 -12.96
N LEU A 278 55.51 86.77 -11.74
CA LEU A 278 56.19 87.91 -11.11
C LEU A 278 57.46 88.31 -11.88
N GLY A 279 58.23 87.34 -12.37
CA GLY A 279 59.37 87.56 -13.25
C GLY A 279 58.97 88.24 -14.56
N GLY A 280 57.93 87.73 -15.22
CA GLY A 280 57.39 88.33 -16.44
C GLY A 280 56.74 89.71 -16.24
N MET A 281 56.24 90.02 -15.06
CA MET A 281 55.70 91.35 -14.70
C MET A 281 56.80 92.36 -14.34
N ALA A 282 57.91 91.91 -13.75
CA ALA A 282 59.07 92.75 -13.46
C ALA A 282 59.89 93.10 -14.72
N GLU A 283 60.07 92.16 -15.65
CA GLU A 283 60.79 92.38 -16.92
C GLU A 283 60.04 93.33 -17.88
N ASN A 284 58.71 93.39 -17.81
CA ASN A 284 57.89 94.32 -18.60
C ASN A 284 57.65 95.69 -17.93
N GLY A 285 58.36 95.99 -16.83
CA GLY A 285 58.40 97.34 -16.24
C GLY A 285 57.09 97.83 -15.60
N LEU A 286 56.30 96.94 -14.98
CA LEU A 286 54.96 97.26 -14.46
C LEU A 286 54.83 97.29 -12.91
N ILE A 287 55.93 97.42 -12.15
CA ILE A 287 55.86 97.47 -10.68
C ILE A 287 56.60 98.71 -10.12
N GLN A 288 55.84 99.69 -9.58
CA GLN A 288 56.33 100.70 -8.64
C GLN A 288 55.69 100.50 -7.26
N GLN A 289 56.40 100.93 -6.20
CA GLN A 289 56.25 100.47 -4.81
C GLN A 289 54.98 100.78 -3.98
N PRO A 290 53.89 101.48 -4.41
CA PRO A 290 52.72 101.65 -3.51
C PRO A 290 51.49 100.74 -3.72
N ASP A 291 51.36 99.91 -4.76
CA ASP A 291 50.03 99.32 -5.12
C ASP A 291 49.81 97.82 -4.77
N ILE A 292 50.54 97.25 -3.81
CA ILE A 292 50.46 95.79 -3.52
C ILE A 292 49.22 95.41 -2.67
N ALA A 293 48.60 96.36 -1.95
CA ALA A 293 47.52 96.05 -1.02
C ALA A 293 46.15 95.71 -1.64
N PRO A 294 45.66 96.35 -2.74
CA PRO A 294 44.31 96.08 -3.24
C PRO A 294 44.18 94.83 -4.10
N LEU A 295 45.27 94.39 -4.75
CA LEU A 295 45.27 93.30 -5.73
C LEU A 295 45.25 91.91 -5.07
N VAL A 296 45.90 91.77 -3.90
CA VAL A 296 45.86 90.54 -3.09
C VAL A 296 44.45 90.28 -2.57
N THR A 297 43.71 91.33 -2.20
CA THR A 297 42.31 91.20 -1.72
C THR A 297 41.34 90.84 -2.84
N ALA A 298 41.59 91.27 -4.08
CA ALA A 298 40.77 90.91 -5.24
C ALA A 298 40.97 89.45 -5.67
N ALA A 299 42.19 88.93 -5.59
CA ALA A 299 42.49 87.53 -5.90
C ALA A 299 41.89 86.55 -4.86
N VAL A 300 41.91 86.91 -3.57
CA VAL A 300 41.26 86.11 -2.51
C VAL A 300 39.74 86.08 -2.68
N ARG A 301 39.12 87.19 -3.08
CA ARG A 301 37.66 87.26 -3.31
C ARG A 301 37.21 86.50 -4.57
N HIS A 302 38.08 86.31 -5.55
CA HIS A 302 37.77 85.50 -6.74
C HIS A 302 37.89 83.98 -6.49
N LEU A 303 38.60 83.56 -5.44
CA LEU A 303 38.72 82.17 -5.01
C LEU A 303 37.50 81.68 -4.20
N GLU A 304 36.76 82.57 -3.55
CA GLU A 304 35.54 82.24 -2.80
C GLU A 304 34.28 82.20 -3.69
N GLY A 305 34.37 82.66 -4.94
CA GLY A 305 33.24 82.82 -5.86
C GLY A 305 32.93 81.64 -6.78
N SER A 306 33.70 80.54 -6.75
CA SER A 306 33.50 79.38 -7.65
C SER A 306 32.69 78.23 -7.05
N ALA A 307 32.19 78.36 -5.81
CA ALA A 307 31.17 77.48 -5.24
C ALA A 307 29.76 77.99 -5.59
N GLY A 308 29.38 77.80 -6.86
CA GLY A 308 28.09 78.21 -7.39
C GLY A 308 26.91 77.45 -6.77
N VAL A 309 26.09 78.16 -6.00
CA VAL A 309 24.73 77.75 -5.63
C VAL A 309 23.79 78.16 -6.76
N ILE A 310 23.40 77.20 -7.61
CA ILE A 310 22.22 77.33 -8.46
C ILE A 310 21.01 76.94 -7.62
N ARG A 311 20.19 77.92 -7.23
CA ARG A 311 18.84 77.67 -6.71
C ARG A 311 17.91 77.38 -7.89
N THR A 312 17.66 76.10 -8.15
CA THR A 312 16.52 75.66 -8.95
C THR A 312 15.34 75.40 -8.01
N THR A 313 14.31 76.24 -8.11
CA THR A 313 12.98 75.93 -7.61
C THR A 313 12.35 74.91 -8.54
N ALA A 314 12.35 73.64 -8.11
CA ALA A 314 11.50 72.60 -8.67
C ALA A 314 10.79 71.90 -7.51
N SER A 315 9.47 72.03 -7.48
CA SER A 315 8.58 71.30 -6.59
C SER A 315 8.62 69.82 -6.93
N VAL A 316 9.03 68.99 -5.97
CA VAL A 316 8.88 67.52 -6.03
C VAL A 316 7.85 67.13 -4.99
N GLN A 317 6.76 66.57 -5.50
CA GLN A 317 5.70 65.94 -4.76
C GLN A 317 6.21 64.63 -4.14
N GLU A 318 5.89 64.42 -2.87
CA GLU A 318 6.25 63.24 -2.08
C GLU A 318 5.50 61.98 -2.60
N PRO A 319 6.14 60.80 -2.70
CA PRO A 319 5.44 59.57 -3.05
C PRO A 319 4.61 59.06 -1.85
N GLN A 320 3.30 58.95 -2.02
CA GLN A 320 2.41 58.27 -1.07
C GLN A 320 2.71 56.76 -1.02
N PRO A 321 2.63 56.13 0.16
CA PRO A 321 2.68 54.67 0.30
C PRO A 321 1.45 53.99 -0.33
N PRO A 322 1.54 52.76 -0.83
CA PRO A 322 0.41 52.05 -1.41
C PRO A 322 -0.65 51.76 -0.33
N ALA A 323 -1.90 52.08 -0.67
CA ALA A 323 -3.07 51.83 0.16
C ALA A 323 -3.26 50.33 0.42
N ALA A 324 -3.55 49.99 1.68
CA ALA A 324 -4.05 48.69 2.08
C ALA A 324 -5.40 48.39 1.38
N PRO A 325 -5.71 47.13 1.04
CA PRO A 325 -7.03 46.78 0.55
C PRO A 325 -8.07 47.08 1.65
N ALA A 326 -9.22 47.60 1.21
CA ALA A 326 -10.31 48.01 2.07
C ALA A 326 -10.72 46.87 3.03
N ALA A 327 -10.85 47.21 4.32
CA ALA A 327 -11.46 46.35 5.30
C ALA A 327 -12.90 46.05 4.86
N ILE A 328 -13.20 44.76 4.67
CA ILE A 328 -14.57 44.26 4.58
C ILE A 328 -15.23 44.57 5.92
N GLY A 329 -16.24 45.43 5.91
CA GLY A 329 -17.04 45.75 7.08
C GLY A 329 -17.74 44.49 7.59
N TRP A 330 -17.81 44.32 8.90
CA TRP A 330 -18.44 43.18 9.56
C TRP A 330 -19.97 43.12 9.39
N ASP A 331 -20.57 44.00 8.57
CA ASP A 331 -22.02 44.19 8.41
C ASP A 331 -22.55 43.92 6.98
N ASP A 332 -21.77 43.33 6.07
CA ASP A 332 -22.31 42.84 4.79
C ASP A 332 -22.80 41.40 4.91
N PRO A 333 -24.04 41.07 4.47
CA PRO A 333 -24.53 39.70 4.49
C PRO A 333 -23.72 38.85 3.52
N LEU A 334 -23.11 37.77 4.03
CA LEU A 334 -22.33 36.83 3.23
C LEU A 334 -23.11 36.38 1.99
N PRO A 335 -22.48 36.35 0.79
CA PRO A 335 -23.11 35.81 -0.39
C PRO A 335 -23.45 34.34 -0.15
N GLN A 336 -24.74 34.02 -0.08
CA GLN A 336 -25.23 32.66 -0.06
C GLN A 336 -24.84 31.98 -1.38
N ARG A 337 -23.71 31.28 -1.39
CA ARG A 337 -23.48 30.21 -2.36
C ARG A 337 -24.48 29.11 -2.03
N SER A 338 -25.64 29.15 -2.67
CA SER A 338 -26.53 28.01 -2.83
C SER A 338 -25.85 27.00 -3.78
N ALA A 339 -24.77 26.37 -3.32
CA ALA A 339 -24.46 25.04 -3.82
C ALA A 339 -25.57 24.12 -3.25
N PRO A 340 -26.19 23.25 -4.06
CA PRO A 340 -27.05 22.23 -3.49
C PRO A 340 -26.20 21.47 -2.47
N ALA A 341 -26.64 21.46 -1.22
CA ALA A 341 -26.04 20.60 -0.20
C ALA A 341 -25.98 19.19 -0.82
N PRO A 342 -24.86 18.46 -0.71
CA PRO A 342 -24.89 17.05 -1.03
C PRO A 342 -25.99 16.48 -0.15
N SER A 343 -27.09 16.08 -0.77
CA SER A 343 -28.11 15.29 -0.10
C SER A 343 -27.34 14.16 0.55
N ILE A 344 -27.27 14.17 1.88
CA ILE A 344 -26.90 13.00 2.66
C ILE A 344 -28.00 12.01 2.34
N GLN A 345 -27.86 11.32 1.21
CA GLN A 345 -28.56 10.09 0.99
C GLN A 345 -28.23 9.26 2.22
N PRO A 346 -29.22 8.75 2.97
CA PRO A 346 -28.92 7.76 3.99
C PRO A 346 -28.08 6.71 3.27
N VAL A 347 -26.83 6.58 3.71
CA VAL A 347 -25.86 5.66 3.15
C VAL A 347 -26.60 4.33 3.13
N SER A 348 -26.95 3.85 1.93
CA SER A 348 -27.57 2.55 1.81
C SER A 348 -26.66 1.59 2.57
N PRO A 349 -27.19 0.75 3.49
CA PRO A 349 -26.34 -0.11 4.31
C PRO A 349 -25.38 -0.84 3.37
N PRO A 350 -24.08 -0.88 3.71
CA PRO A 350 -23.06 -1.43 2.82
C PRO A 350 -23.54 -2.82 2.35
N PRO A 351 -23.40 -3.13 1.06
CA PRO A 351 -24.03 -4.30 0.46
C PRO A 351 -23.60 -5.59 1.15
N ASN A 352 -22.41 -5.62 1.76
CA ASN A 352 -21.94 -6.69 2.64
C ASN A 352 -21.16 -6.14 3.83
N LEU A 353 -21.37 -6.71 5.01
CA LEU A 353 -20.59 -6.43 6.22
C LEU A 353 -19.54 -7.52 6.44
N VAL A 354 -18.33 -7.14 6.85
CA VAL A 354 -17.25 -8.09 7.18
C VAL A 354 -16.91 -8.04 8.68
N PRO A 355 -17.07 -9.17 9.41
CA PRO A 355 -16.54 -9.31 10.77
C PRO A 355 -15.04 -9.63 10.73
N VAL A 356 -14.23 -8.89 11.49
CA VAL A 356 -12.78 -9.09 11.62
C VAL A 356 -12.42 -9.19 13.10
N TYR A 357 -11.69 -10.23 13.47
CA TYR A 357 -11.18 -10.45 14.83
C TYR A 357 -9.66 -10.35 14.82
N LEU A 358 -9.11 -9.39 15.56
CA LEU A 358 -7.68 -9.29 15.81
C LEU A 358 -7.37 -9.85 17.19
N ILE A 359 -6.63 -10.95 17.23
CA ILE A 359 -6.28 -11.68 18.45
C ILE A 359 -4.80 -11.50 18.74
N VAL A 360 -4.49 -11.08 19.96
CA VAL A 360 -3.13 -10.74 20.39
C VAL A 360 -2.71 -11.58 21.60
N ASP A 361 -1.51 -12.14 21.55
CA ASP A 361 -0.90 -12.90 22.64
C ASP A 361 -0.49 -11.98 23.80
N GLU A 362 -1.16 -12.16 24.94
CA GLU A 362 -0.92 -11.46 26.20
C GLU A 362 -0.20 -12.35 27.21
N SER A 363 0.44 -13.43 26.78
CA SER A 363 1.22 -14.30 27.67
C SER A 363 2.56 -13.68 28.08
N PRO A 364 3.24 -14.25 29.08
CA PRO A 364 4.62 -13.85 29.42
C PRO A 364 5.61 -13.93 28.25
N VAL A 365 5.36 -14.80 27.26
CA VAL A 365 6.20 -14.90 26.05
C VAL A 365 5.90 -13.74 25.09
N GLY A 366 4.63 -13.31 25.02
CA GLY A 366 4.19 -12.14 24.27
C GLY A 366 4.53 -10.80 24.94
N ALA A 367 4.81 -10.80 26.25
CA ALA A 367 5.06 -9.59 27.04
C ALA A 367 6.08 -8.59 26.43
N PRO A 368 7.21 -9.02 25.84
CA PRO A 368 8.15 -8.10 25.20
C PRO A 368 7.58 -7.36 23.98
N TRP A 369 6.42 -7.75 23.47
CA TRP A 369 5.80 -7.20 22.26
C TRP A 369 4.54 -6.39 22.57
N ILE A 370 4.09 -6.33 23.82
CA ILE A 370 2.80 -5.76 24.18
C ILE A 370 2.67 -4.29 23.78
N ASP A 371 3.70 -3.48 24.04
CA ASP A 371 3.67 -2.04 23.68
C ASP A 371 3.65 -1.86 22.16
N ASP A 372 4.49 -2.60 21.45
CA ASP A 372 4.56 -2.58 19.98
C ASP A 372 3.22 -3.03 19.35
N LEU A 373 2.58 -4.05 19.91
CA LEU A 373 1.30 -4.58 19.46
C LEU A 373 0.15 -3.63 19.80
N GLN A 374 0.18 -3.01 20.97
CA GLN A 374 -0.77 -1.96 21.37
C GLN A 374 -0.73 -0.81 20.37
N ASP A 375 0.46 -0.35 20.00
CA ASP A 375 0.65 0.71 19.02
C ASP A 375 0.19 0.28 17.62
N ALA A 376 0.55 -0.93 17.17
CA ALA A 376 0.13 -1.47 15.87
C ALA A 376 -1.41 -1.59 15.76
N VAL A 377 -2.08 -2.06 16.81
CA VAL A 377 -3.54 -2.15 16.89
C VAL A 377 -4.15 -0.76 16.82
N GLN A 378 -3.67 0.20 17.62
CA GLN A 378 -4.19 1.56 17.65
C GLN A 378 -4.02 2.30 16.31
N GLN A 379 -2.86 2.12 15.66
CA GLN A 379 -2.62 2.64 14.31
C GLN A 379 -3.58 2.03 13.29
N THR A 380 -3.84 0.72 13.38
CA THR A 380 -4.80 0.03 12.51
C THR A 380 -6.22 0.56 12.70
N LEU A 381 -6.68 0.72 13.95
CA LEU A 381 -7.99 1.28 14.26
C LEU A 381 -8.14 2.71 13.75
N SER A 382 -7.13 3.55 13.98
CA SER A 382 -7.11 4.94 13.53
C SER A 382 -7.15 5.05 12.00
N ALA A 383 -6.41 4.18 11.30
CA ALA A 383 -6.42 4.14 9.84
C ALA A 383 -7.78 3.73 9.26
N VAL A 384 -8.47 2.78 9.90
CA VAL A 384 -9.82 2.37 9.49
C VAL A 384 -10.84 3.46 9.80
N ALA A 385 -10.76 4.10 10.97
CA ALA A 385 -11.63 5.19 11.38
C ALA A 385 -11.56 6.39 10.40
N GLY A 386 -10.35 6.73 9.94
CA GLY A 386 -10.10 7.76 8.93
C GLY A 386 -10.68 7.48 7.54
N LEU A 387 -11.27 6.29 7.31
CA LEU A 387 -11.91 5.88 6.06
C LEU A 387 -13.39 5.54 6.30
N PRO A 388 -14.30 6.54 6.40
CA PRO A 388 -15.67 6.34 6.91
C PRO A 388 -16.52 5.31 6.14
N ARG A 389 -16.31 5.19 4.82
CA ARG A 389 -16.99 4.18 3.99
C ARG A 389 -16.56 2.76 4.37
N ILE A 390 -15.24 2.56 4.55
CA ILE A 390 -14.66 1.26 4.94
C ILE A 390 -15.08 0.94 6.37
N ALA A 391 -14.97 1.90 7.29
CA ALA A 391 -15.42 1.75 8.67
C ALA A 391 -16.90 1.34 8.77
N ALA A 392 -17.76 1.80 7.85
CA ALA A 392 -19.18 1.39 7.83
C ALA A 392 -19.38 -0.10 7.50
N ALA A 393 -18.54 -0.67 6.63
CA ALA A 393 -18.60 -2.06 6.16
C ALA A 393 -17.89 -3.06 7.09
N VAL A 394 -16.98 -2.60 7.95
CA VAL A 394 -16.23 -3.47 8.87
C VAL A 394 -16.87 -3.50 10.26
N ARG A 395 -16.93 -4.68 10.88
CA ARG A 395 -17.06 -4.84 12.33
C ARG A 395 -15.80 -5.48 12.84
N LEU A 396 -15.08 -4.78 13.72
CA LEU A 396 -13.78 -5.24 14.20
C LEU A 396 -13.84 -5.45 15.72
N SER A 397 -13.32 -6.60 16.16
CA SER A 397 -13.09 -6.93 17.57
C SER A 397 -11.59 -7.09 17.80
N VAL A 398 -11.12 -6.66 18.98
CA VAL A 398 -9.75 -6.89 19.44
C VAL A 398 -9.82 -7.76 20.69
N LEU A 399 -9.13 -8.90 20.66
CA LEU A 399 -9.10 -9.88 21.73
C LEU A 399 -7.66 -10.05 22.22
N GLY A 400 -7.47 -10.04 23.54
CA GLY A 400 -6.23 -10.48 24.16
C GLY A 400 -6.39 -11.91 24.68
N TYR A 401 -5.45 -12.81 24.38
CA TYR A 401 -5.50 -14.18 24.93
C TYR A 401 -4.26 -14.50 25.76
N ALA A 402 -4.48 -15.26 26.81
CA ALA A 402 -3.47 -15.77 27.72
C ALA A 402 -4.01 -17.11 28.26
N ASP A 403 -4.21 -17.23 29.56
CA ASP A 403 -4.90 -18.35 30.23
C ASP A 403 -6.42 -18.32 30.02
N GLY A 404 -6.91 -17.24 29.41
CA GLY A 404 -8.27 -17.06 28.93
C GLY A 404 -8.33 -15.89 27.96
N VAL A 405 -9.51 -15.64 27.39
CA VAL A 405 -9.72 -14.57 26.40
C VAL A 405 -10.37 -13.36 27.07
N SER A 406 -9.80 -12.18 26.81
CA SER A 406 -10.33 -10.88 27.23
C SER A 406 -10.69 -10.07 25.98
N GLU A 407 -11.97 -9.69 25.86
CA GLU A 407 -12.41 -8.79 24.79
C GLU A 407 -11.99 -7.36 25.13
N ARG A 408 -11.06 -6.82 24.35
CA ARG A 408 -10.52 -5.45 24.51
C ARG A 408 -11.40 -4.45 23.78
N VAL A 409 -11.78 -4.80 22.55
CA VAL A 409 -12.76 -4.04 21.76
C VAL A 409 -13.86 -5.01 21.35
N PRO A 410 -15.13 -4.73 21.70
CA PRO A 410 -16.23 -5.57 21.28
C PRO A 410 -16.41 -5.50 19.77
N LEU A 411 -16.95 -6.56 19.17
CA LEU A 411 -17.23 -6.61 17.74
C LEU A 411 -18.19 -5.49 17.33
N SER A 412 -17.62 -4.38 16.84
CA SER A 412 -18.35 -3.13 16.67
C SER A 412 -17.82 -2.33 15.50
N ARG A 413 -18.55 -1.28 15.13
CA ARG A 413 -18.11 -0.34 14.11
C ARG A 413 -16.98 0.51 14.69
N ILE A 414 -15.88 0.64 13.94
CA ILE A 414 -14.76 1.49 14.33
C ILE A 414 -15.08 2.95 14.02
N SER A 415 -14.78 3.82 14.99
CA SER A 415 -14.91 5.28 14.90
C SER A 415 -13.68 5.95 15.52
N ASP A 416 -13.54 7.27 15.32
CA ASP A 416 -12.46 8.07 15.93
C ASP A 416 -12.48 8.07 17.47
N GLU A 417 -13.59 7.63 18.08
CA GLU A 417 -13.77 7.48 19.53
C GLU A 417 -13.38 6.09 20.03
N THR A 418 -13.23 5.11 19.13
CA THR A 418 -12.84 3.76 19.51
C THR A 418 -11.41 3.79 20.07
N ARG A 419 -11.23 3.24 21.27
CA ARG A 419 -9.93 3.12 21.93
C ARG A 419 -9.77 1.68 22.38
N THR A 420 -8.59 1.09 22.19
CA THR A 420 -8.27 -0.18 22.86
C THR A 420 -7.86 0.08 24.30
N PRO A 421 -8.50 -0.59 25.28
CA PRO A 421 -7.92 -0.75 26.61
C PRO A 421 -6.49 -1.29 26.50
N PRO A 422 -5.59 -0.94 27.43
CA PRO A 422 -4.20 -1.39 27.37
C PRO A 422 -4.13 -2.92 27.35
N LEU A 423 -3.35 -3.44 26.41
CA LEU A 423 -2.88 -4.82 26.43
C LEU A 423 -1.94 -5.00 27.64
N VAL A 424 -2.09 -6.10 28.36
CA VAL A 424 -1.33 -6.37 29.60
C VAL A 424 -0.94 -7.84 29.63
N ALA A 425 0.30 -8.13 30.05
CA ALA A 425 0.76 -9.50 30.23
C ALA A 425 -0.04 -10.19 31.34
N ARG A 426 -0.62 -11.34 31.04
CA ARG A 426 -1.48 -12.16 31.92
C ARG A 426 -0.88 -13.56 32.11
N GLY A 427 -1.74 -14.58 32.21
CA GLY A 427 -1.34 -15.96 32.38
C GLY A 427 -0.69 -16.57 31.13
N SER A 428 -0.50 -17.88 31.18
CA SER A 428 0.16 -18.62 30.09
C SER A 428 -0.68 -18.66 28.81
N ALA A 429 -0.05 -18.61 27.62
CA ALA A 429 -0.77 -18.79 26.35
C ALA A 429 -1.47 -20.16 26.28
N ASP A 430 -2.80 -20.15 26.39
CA ASP A 430 -3.68 -21.32 26.28
C ASP A 430 -4.51 -21.21 24.99
N HIS A 431 -4.01 -21.82 23.92
CA HIS A 431 -4.72 -21.89 22.63
C HIS A 431 -6.02 -22.71 22.74
N GLY A 432 -6.10 -23.67 23.65
CA GLY A 432 -7.32 -24.45 23.90
C GLY A 432 -8.45 -23.58 24.47
N ALA A 433 -8.15 -22.73 25.44
CA ALA A 433 -9.08 -21.71 25.93
C ALA A 433 -9.49 -20.73 24.83
N LEU A 434 -8.53 -20.28 24.01
CA LEU A 434 -8.79 -19.38 22.88
C LEU A 434 -9.80 -19.96 21.88
N PHE A 435 -9.55 -21.15 21.34
CA PHE A 435 -10.45 -21.71 20.32
C PHE A 435 -11.79 -22.15 20.89
N ARG A 436 -11.86 -22.55 22.17
CA ARG A 436 -13.15 -22.77 22.84
C ARG A 436 -13.97 -21.49 22.92
N TRP A 437 -13.34 -20.38 23.32
CA TRP A 437 -14.01 -19.09 23.35
C TRP A 437 -14.50 -18.68 21.96
N LEU A 438 -13.65 -18.80 20.92
CA LEU A 438 -14.03 -18.47 19.54
C LEU A 438 -15.20 -19.33 19.05
N LEU A 439 -15.17 -20.64 19.33
CA LEU A 439 -16.24 -21.57 18.94
C LEU A 439 -17.58 -21.23 19.61
N GLU A 440 -17.55 -20.71 20.83
CA GLU A 440 -18.75 -20.30 21.58
C GLU A 440 -19.28 -18.93 21.14
N HIS A 441 -18.40 -17.94 20.96
CA HIS A 441 -18.82 -16.54 20.79
C HIS A 441 -18.96 -16.11 19.34
N VAL A 442 -18.06 -16.54 18.44
CA VAL A 442 -18.05 -16.07 17.04
C VAL A 442 -19.36 -16.46 16.31
N PRO A 443 -19.86 -17.70 16.38
CA PRO A 443 -21.12 -18.05 15.72
C PRO A 443 -22.33 -17.24 16.24
N ALA A 444 -22.39 -16.98 17.55
CA ALA A 444 -23.45 -16.20 18.17
C ALA A 444 -23.41 -14.73 17.71
N GLN A 445 -22.25 -14.10 17.76
CA GLN A 445 -22.04 -12.73 17.29
C GLN A 445 -22.37 -12.58 15.79
N LEU A 446 -22.02 -13.59 14.97
CA LEU A 446 -22.36 -13.58 13.55
C LEU A 446 -23.87 -13.73 13.30
N ALA A 447 -24.58 -14.52 14.11
CA ALA A 447 -26.02 -14.63 14.04
C ALA A 447 -26.68 -13.28 14.37
N ASP A 448 -26.21 -12.59 15.41
CA ASP A 448 -26.72 -11.26 15.79
C ASP A 448 -26.48 -10.23 14.68
N LEU A 449 -25.30 -10.25 14.03
CA LEU A 449 -25.01 -9.38 12.89
C LEU A 449 -25.93 -9.67 11.69
N GLN A 450 -26.29 -10.92 11.44
CA GLN A 450 -27.20 -11.30 10.35
C GLN A 450 -28.64 -10.87 10.58
N VAL A 451 -29.06 -10.71 11.84
CA VAL A 451 -30.36 -10.12 12.17
C VAL A 451 -30.37 -8.62 11.84
N GLN A 452 -29.24 -7.94 12.08
CA GLN A 452 -29.11 -6.49 11.92
C GLN A 452 -28.76 -6.06 10.48
N HIS A 453 -28.12 -6.94 9.72
CA HIS A 453 -27.58 -6.63 8.40
C HIS A 453 -27.98 -7.68 7.36
N PRO A 454 -28.42 -7.27 6.15
CA PRO A 454 -28.94 -8.17 5.14
C PRO A 454 -27.89 -9.13 4.57
N SER A 455 -26.61 -8.74 4.59
CA SER A 455 -25.51 -9.59 4.19
C SER A 455 -24.31 -9.40 5.10
N VAL A 456 -23.82 -10.52 5.61
CA VAL A 456 -22.64 -10.63 6.47
C VAL A 456 -21.72 -11.66 5.84
N ARG A 457 -20.43 -11.38 5.75
CA ARG A 457 -19.41 -12.29 5.21
C ARG A 457 -18.94 -13.31 6.26
N PRO A 458 -18.28 -14.41 5.85
CA PRO A 458 -17.53 -15.23 6.80
C PRO A 458 -16.55 -14.36 7.60
N PRO A 459 -16.30 -14.68 8.88
CA PRO A 459 -15.42 -13.87 9.71
C PRO A 459 -13.96 -14.10 9.34
N SER A 460 -13.17 -13.04 9.33
CA SER A 460 -11.72 -13.14 9.23
C SER A 460 -11.09 -13.00 10.62
N ILE A 461 -10.17 -13.89 10.95
CA ILE A 461 -9.49 -13.97 12.24
C ILE A 461 -7.98 -13.81 11.99
N VAL A 462 -7.37 -12.79 12.57
CA VAL A 462 -5.91 -12.60 12.55
C VAL A 462 -5.39 -12.92 13.95
N LEU A 463 -4.62 -14.00 14.07
CA LEU A 463 -4.05 -14.47 15.31
C LEU A 463 -2.55 -14.14 15.37
N VAL A 464 -2.17 -13.22 16.24
CA VAL A 464 -0.76 -12.91 16.53
C VAL A 464 -0.33 -13.69 17.77
N SER A 465 0.59 -14.64 17.58
CA SER A 465 1.02 -15.62 18.59
C SER A 465 2.53 -15.53 18.81
N ALA A 466 2.96 -15.33 20.06
CA ALA A 466 4.37 -15.36 20.44
C ALA A 466 4.80 -16.74 20.95
N ALA A 467 3.84 -17.51 21.49
CA ALA A 467 4.06 -18.89 21.92
C ALA A 467 3.48 -19.90 20.92
N ALA A 468 4.08 -21.08 20.84
CA ALA A 468 3.45 -22.25 20.24
C ALA A 468 2.38 -22.82 21.18
N PRO A 469 1.36 -23.53 20.67
CA PRO A 469 0.44 -24.30 21.50
C PRO A 469 1.19 -25.29 22.38
N ARG A 470 0.80 -25.36 23.66
CA ARG A 470 1.49 -26.18 24.66
C ARG A 470 1.13 -27.66 24.58
N ASP A 471 -0.10 -27.95 24.20
CA ASP A 471 -0.72 -29.27 24.14
C ASP A 471 -1.61 -29.36 22.89
N ASP A 472 -2.33 -30.47 22.74
CA ASP A 472 -3.25 -30.71 21.61
C ASP A 472 -4.71 -30.31 21.92
N ASP A 473 -5.00 -29.71 23.09
CA ASP A 473 -6.38 -29.42 23.52
C ASP A 473 -7.06 -28.35 22.65
N TRP A 474 -6.26 -27.61 21.86
CA TRP A 474 -6.74 -26.63 20.88
C TRP A 474 -7.21 -27.25 19.57
N ALA A 475 -6.73 -28.44 19.19
CA ALA A 475 -6.95 -28.99 17.85
C ALA A 475 -8.41 -29.33 17.58
N ALA A 476 -9.10 -29.95 18.55
CA ALA A 476 -10.52 -30.28 18.43
C ALA A 476 -11.44 -29.05 18.32
N PRO A 477 -11.35 -28.02 19.19
CA PRO A 477 -12.15 -26.81 19.03
C PRO A 477 -11.79 -26.01 17.76
N HIS A 478 -10.51 -26.00 17.35
CA HIS A 478 -10.08 -25.41 16.08
C HIS A 478 -10.72 -26.08 14.87
N GLN A 479 -10.66 -27.41 14.77
CA GLN A 479 -11.32 -28.14 13.68
C GLN A 479 -12.84 -27.93 13.67
N ARG A 480 -13.49 -27.91 14.84
CA ARG A 480 -14.93 -27.61 14.94
C ARG A 480 -15.26 -26.20 14.49
N LEU A 481 -14.39 -25.23 14.75
CA LEU A 481 -14.54 -23.85 14.28
C LEU A 481 -14.40 -23.77 12.75
N LEU A 482 -13.43 -24.48 12.16
CA LEU A 482 -13.25 -24.54 10.70
C LEU A 482 -14.36 -25.29 9.96
N ASN A 483 -15.05 -26.22 10.64
CA ASN A 483 -16.18 -26.97 10.09
C ASN A 483 -17.54 -26.25 10.25
N GLN A 484 -17.55 -25.01 10.73
CA GLN A 484 -18.77 -24.20 10.77
C GLN A 484 -19.28 -23.89 9.36
N ARG A 485 -20.61 -23.75 9.21
CA ARG A 485 -21.24 -23.36 7.92
C ARG A 485 -20.63 -22.07 7.35
N ARG A 486 -20.33 -21.12 8.22
CA ARG A 486 -19.58 -19.89 7.90
C ARG A 486 -18.16 -20.08 8.43
N ARG A 487 -17.38 -20.86 7.70
CA ARG A 487 -15.99 -21.16 8.05
C ARG A 487 -15.20 -19.85 8.20
N PRO A 488 -14.56 -19.59 9.35
CA PRO A 488 -13.65 -18.47 9.47
C PRO A 488 -12.39 -18.67 8.63
N GLU A 489 -11.85 -17.58 8.15
CA GLU A 489 -10.49 -17.54 7.61
C GLU A 489 -9.54 -17.09 8.71
N ILE A 490 -8.68 -18.02 9.18
CA ILE A 490 -7.70 -17.79 10.24
C ILE A 490 -6.33 -17.57 9.61
N VAL A 491 -5.82 -16.36 9.75
CA VAL A 491 -4.45 -15.96 9.44
C VAL A 491 -3.63 -16.05 10.72
N SER A 492 -2.58 -16.87 10.75
CA SER A 492 -1.70 -17.00 11.91
C SER A 492 -0.39 -16.25 11.67
N ILE A 493 0.02 -15.47 12.67
CA ILE A 493 1.26 -14.69 12.65
C ILE A 493 2.08 -15.08 13.87
N GLY A 494 3.18 -15.77 13.63
CA GLY A 494 4.18 -16.13 14.62
C GLY A 494 5.20 -15.02 14.82
N LEU A 495 5.30 -14.50 16.03
CA LEU A 495 6.37 -13.57 16.42
C LEU A 495 7.70 -14.34 16.56
N PRO A 496 8.86 -13.65 16.46
CA PRO A 496 10.16 -14.28 16.58
C PRO A 496 10.31 -15.16 17.83
N GLY A 497 10.70 -16.42 17.61
CA GLY A 497 10.83 -17.45 18.65
C GLY A 497 9.65 -18.42 18.74
N ALA A 498 8.53 -18.13 18.06
CA ALA A 498 7.43 -19.08 17.94
C ALA A 498 7.79 -20.24 17.00
N ALA A 499 7.37 -21.46 17.35
CA ALA A 499 7.69 -22.64 16.56
C ALA A 499 6.85 -22.66 15.26
N ALA A 500 7.56 -22.58 14.12
CA ALA A 500 6.97 -22.30 12.81
C ALA A 500 5.91 -23.33 12.37
N LYS A 501 6.15 -24.62 12.65
CA LYS A 501 5.25 -25.71 12.27
C LYS A 501 3.92 -25.60 13.00
N GLU A 502 3.98 -25.32 14.30
CA GLU A 502 2.83 -25.21 15.17
C GLU A 502 2.01 -23.96 14.84
N ILE A 503 2.66 -22.82 14.54
CA ILE A 503 1.98 -21.63 14.02
C ILE A 503 1.28 -21.92 12.70
N GLY A 504 1.92 -22.71 11.82
CA GLY A 504 1.32 -23.19 10.56
C GLY A 504 0.01 -23.95 10.78
N ALA A 505 -0.05 -24.80 11.81
CA ALA A 505 -1.23 -25.61 12.12
C ALA A 505 -2.42 -24.79 12.67
N LEU A 506 -2.18 -23.58 13.17
CA LEU A 506 -3.23 -22.67 13.67
C LEU A 506 -4.00 -21.99 12.54
N ALA A 507 -3.37 -21.78 11.38
CA ALA A 507 -4.00 -21.13 10.24
C ALA A 507 -5.10 -22.02 9.63
N SER A 508 -6.03 -21.39 8.91
CA SER A 508 -7.04 -22.13 8.15
C SER A 508 -6.46 -22.89 6.96
N PHE A 509 -5.38 -22.35 6.40
CA PHE A 509 -4.59 -22.94 5.34
C PHE A 509 -3.11 -22.62 5.59
N PRO A 510 -2.16 -23.49 5.19
CA PRO A 510 -0.74 -23.26 5.42
C PRO A 510 -0.21 -21.94 4.84
N GLU A 511 -0.69 -21.54 3.67
CA GLU A 511 -0.36 -20.25 3.03
C GLU A 511 -0.84 -19.01 3.79
N LEU A 512 -1.71 -19.15 4.79
CA LEU A 512 -2.16 -18.07 5.67
C LEU A 512 -1.40 -18.01 6.99
N ALA A 513 -0.31 -18.77 7.11
CA ALA A 513 0.59 -18.73 8.24
C ALA A 513 1.86 -17.95 7.88
N PHE A 514 2.25 -17.03 8.75
CA PHE A 514 3.42 -16.20 8.57
C PHE A 514 4.26 -16.23 9.84
N VAL A 515 5.57 -16.41 9.70
CA VAL A 515 6.53 -16.39 10.82
C VAL A 515 7.65 -15.41 10.50
N SER A 516 8.08 -14.67 11.50
CA SER A 516 9.23 -13.76 11.41
C SER A 516 10.37 -14.25 12.28
N ASP A 517 11.61 -14.05 11.81
CA ASP A 517 12.83 -14.36 12.54
C ASP A 517 13.55 -13.08 13.04
N ASN A 518 13.11 -11.87 12.61
CA ASN A 518 13.78 -10.60 12.90
C ASN A 518 12.85 -9.59 13.58
N ARG A 519 13.21 -9.16 14.81
CA ARG A 519 12.39 -8.29 15.64
C ARG A 519 12.00 -6.95 15.02
N ASP A 520 12.95 -6.19 14.50
CA ASP A 520 12.67 -4.81 14.05
C ASP A 520 11.82 -4.79 12.77
N ALA A 521 12.04 -5.77 11.88
CA ALA A 521 11.22 -5.97 10.70
C ALA A 521 9.80 -6.45 11.04
N THR A 522 9.65 -7.21 12.14
CA THR A 522 8.38 -7.82 12.57
C THR A 522 7.30 -6.76 12.80
N ILE A 523 7.58 -5.73 13.60
CA ILE A 523 6.55 -4.76 14.01
C ILE A 523 6.13 -3.86 12.85
N THR A 524 7.09 -3.38 12.06
CA THR A 524 6.80 -2.56 10.87
C THR A 524 5.99 -3.37 9.86
N GLY A 525 6.42 -4.61 9.58
CA GLY A 525 5.72 -5.51 8.67
C GLY A 525 4.31 -5.88 9.14
N LEU A 526 4.16 -6.19 10.44
CA LEU A 526 2.88 -6.53 11.06
C LEU A 526 1.90 -5.36 11.03
N THR A 527 2.35 -4.16 11.41
CA THR A 527 1.49 -2.97 11.44
C THR A 527 0.95 -2.65 10.05
N GLU A 528 1.83 -2.67 9.04
CA GLU A 528 1.42 -2.41 7.67
C GLU A 528 0.50 -3.51 7.11
N PHE A 529 0.78 -4.77 7.45
CA PHE A 529 -0.08 -5.89 7.13
C PHE A 529 -1.48 -5.72 7.71
N LEU A 530 -1.61 -5.50 9.03
CA LEU A 530 -2.90 -5.35 9.71
C LEU A 530 -3.71 -4.22 9.09
N ARG A 531 -3.07 -3.07 8.87
CA ARG A 531 -3.69 -1.91 8.24
C ARG A 531 -4.19 -2.22 6.83
N ARG A 532 -3.34 -2.75 5.95
CA ARG A 532 -3.71 -3.07 4.57
C ARG A 532 -4.79 -4.14 4.51
N TYR A 533 -4.67 -5.18 5.31
CA TYR A 533 -5.57 -6.32 5.29
C TYR A 533 -6.97 -5.94 5.75
N VAL A 534 -7.12 -5.24 6.88
CA VAL A 534 -8.42 -4.80 7.38
C VAL A 534 -9.10 -3.81 6.42
N ILE A 535 -8.32 -2.86 5.87
CA ILE A 535 -8.81 -1.92 4.85
C ILE A 535 -9.28 -2.67 3.61
N GLY A 536 -8.48 -3.63 3.12
CA GLY A 536 -8.81 -4.46 1.97
C GLY A 536 -10.07 -5.29 2.17
N CYS A 537 -10.25 -5.91 3.34
CA CYS A 537 -11.48 -6.61 3.71
C CYS A 537 -12.71 -5.71 3.62
N GLY A 538 -12.60 -4.48 4.14
CA GLY A 538 -13.69 -3.51 4.05
C GLY A 538 -13.96 -3.00 2.64
N GLN A 539 -12.92 -2.81 1.81
CA GLN A 539 -13.07 -2.48 0.39
C GLN A 539 -13.78 -3.59 -0.37
N ALA A 540 -13.30 -4.83 -0.25
CA ALA A 540 -13.94 -5.99 -0.88
C ALA A 540 -15.42 -6.13 -0.46
N ALA A 541 -15.73 -5.87 0.81
CA ALA A 541 -17.09 -5.88 1.31
C ALA A 541 -18.00 -4.83 0.66
N LEU A 542 -17.48 -3.61 0.45
CA LEU A 542 -18.17 -2.54 -0.27
C LEU A 542 -18.35 -2.84 -1.76
N ASP A 543 -17.32 -3.41 -2.39
CA ASP A 543 -17.30 -3.67 -3.83
C ASP A 543 -18.03 -4.96 -4.20
N GLY A 544 -18.34 -5.82 -3.21
CA GLY A 544 -19.02 -7.09 -3.43
C GLY A 544 -18.12 -8.19 -3.99
N THR A 545 -16.82 -7.96 -4.06
CA THR A 545 -15.77 -8.90 -4.53
C THR A 545 -15.33 -9.86 -3.43
N GLU A 546 -14.59 -10.92 -3.71
CA GLU A 546 -14.12 -11.84 -2.65
C GLU A 546 -13.16 -11.16 -1.65
N SER A 547 -13.05 -11.71 -0.44
CA SER A 547 -12.10 -11.20 0.56
C SER A 547 -10.67 -11.26 0.01
N PRO A 548 -9.85 -10.23 0.23
CA PRO A 548 -8.49 -10.22 -0.30
C PRO A 548 -7.68 -11.34 0.34
N ILE A 549 -6.85 -12.01 -0.46
CA ILE A 549 -5.84 -12.92 0.08
C ILE A 549 -4.86 -12.09 0.92
N PRO A 550 -4.60 -12.44 2.19
CA PRO A 550 -3.68 -11.69 3.03
C PRO A 550 -2.28 -11.67 2.38
N PRO A 551 -1.70 -10.49 2.11
CA PRO A 551 -0.34 -10.43 1.59
C PRO A 551 0.65 -10.89 2.66
N ALA A 552 1.75 -11.53 2.27
CA ALA A 552 2.81 -11.84 3.23
C ALA A 552 3.33 -10.54 3.87
N PRO A 553 3.32 -10.40 5.21
CA PRO A 553 3.86 -9.21 5.86
C PRO A 553 5.35 -9.07 5.54
N SER A 554 5.83 -7.85 5.31
CA SER A 554 7.25 -7.61 5.02
C SER A 554 8.14 -8.15 6.14
N GLY A 555 9.12 -8.98 5.79
CA GLY A 555 10.02 -9.62 6.76
C GLY A 555 9.50 -10.94 7.35
N PHE A 556 8.35 -11.42 6.91
CA PHE A 556 7.80 -12.72 7.29
C PHE A 556 7.91 -13.72 6.14
N ARG A 557 7.97 -15.00 6.50
CA ARG A 557 7.97 -16.14 5.58
C ARG A 557 6.84 -17.10 5.91
N ILE A 558 6.42 -17.90 4.93
CA ILE A 558 5.50 -19.01 5.15
C ILE A 558 6.29 -20.15 5.83
N PRO A 559 5.76 -20.80 6.88
CA PRO A 559 6.43 -21.93 7.52
C PRO A 559 6.56 -23.11 6.55
N GLU A 560 7.74 -23.74 6.51
CA GLU A 560 7.99 -24.91 5.66
C GLU A 560 7.15 -26.11 6.15
N GLN A 561 6.47 -26.79 5.23
CA GLN A 561 5.75 -28.03 5.52
C GLN A 561 6.77 -29.17 5.64
N GLY A 562 7.08 -29.55 6.88
CA GLY A 562 7.97 -30.68 7.20
C GLY A 562 7.31 -32.04 7.11
#